data_AF-A0A096AU15-F1
#
_entry.id   AF-A0A096AU15-F1
#
_cell.length_a   1.000
_cell.length_b   1.000
_cell.length_c   1.000
_cell.angle_alpha   90.00
_cell.angle_beta   90.00
_cell.angle_gamma   90.00
#
_symmetry.space_group_name_H-M   'P 1'
#
loop_
_entity.id
_entity.type
_entity.pdbx_description
1 polymer ?
#
loop_
_entity_poly.entity_id
_entity_poly.type
_entity_poly.pdbx_seq_one_letter_code
_entity_poly.pdbx_strand_id
1 'polypeptide(L)'
;MEYKSYKTYGNVIVAQSSDYKWGVLDLEGNEIVPFGKYGWIDGFDKGLARVRTHGNSGRVANTIAIIDLESDKAKVVEGRENLEDFIRLDKAKHPEQYAKWGIINEEGEEVLPVEYDDIWNFLGKNRFSTKVVKDGESHEVYFHDLNPSLPVRGQRNISRSYEDYHCDDDWRNDDGIDYEEETWYALTDGQYGDYPGPGVDYDFLSF
;
A
#
# COMPACT_ATOMS: atom_id res chain seq x y z
N MET A 1 14.19 -10.30 20.69
CA MET A 1 14.46 -9.32 19.63
C MET A 1 13.76 -8.04 20.05
N GLU A 2 14.40 -6.87 19.99
CA GLU A 2 13.73 -5.61 20.31
C GLU A 2 13.01 -5.10 19.06
N TYR A 3 11.70 -4.87 19.17
CA TYR A 3 10.88 -4.34 18.08
C TYR A 3 10.69 -2.85 18.28
N LYS A 4 10.76 -2.10 17.18
CA LYS A 4 10.43 -0.69 17.20
C LYS A 4 8.92 -0.48 17.19
N SER A 5 8.22 -1.26 16.39
CA SER A 5 6.77 -1.28 16.31
C SER A 5 6.29 -2.64 15.82
N TYR A 6 5.06 -3.00 16.15
CA TYR A 6 4.40 -4.19 15.62
C TYR A 6 2.88 -4.01 15.69
N LYS A 7 2.15 -4.72 14.82
CA LYS A 7 0.68 -4.80 14.85
C LYS A 7 0.22 -6.20 14.51
N THR A 8 -0.78 -6.66 15.24
CA THR A 8 -1.39 -7.97 15.05
C THR A 8 -2.52 -7.88 14.04
N TYR A 9 -2.55 -8.83 13.11
CA TYR A 9 -3.58 -9.00 12.09
C TYR A 9 -4.07 -10.45 12.13
N GLY A 10 -5.20 -10.69 12.81
CA GLY A 10 -5.71 -12.05 12.98
C GLY A 10 -4.68 -12.95 13.65
N ASN A 11 -4.08 -13.86 12.87
CA ASN A 11 -3.14 -14.88 13.35
C ASN A 11 -1.66 -14.54 13.11
N VAL A 12 -1.36 -13.36 12.56
CA VAL A 12 0.02 -12.95 12.26
C VAL A 12 0.32 -11.59 12.86
N ILE A 13 1.61 -11.32 13.08
CA ILE A 13 2.12 -10.05 13.57
C ILE A 13 3.04 -9.47 12.51
N VAL A 14 2.73 -8.27 12.02
CA VAL A 14 3.65 -7.50 11.19
C VAL A 14 4.50 -6.66 12.14
N ALA A 15 5.82 -6.81 12.06
CA ALA A 15 6.74 -6.15 12.97
C ALA A 15 7.83 -5.39 12.21
N GLN A 16 8.25 -4.26 12.78
CA GLN A 16 9.45 -3.54 12.40
C GLN A 16 10.49 -3.69 13.51
N SER A 17 11.64 -4.22 13.15
CA SER A 17 12.81 -4.31 14.04
C SER A 17 13.38 -2.93 14.38
N SER A 18 14.19 -2.84 15.43
CA SER A 18 14.98 -1.63 15.76
C SER A 18 15.85 -1.13 14.60
N ASP A 19 16.24 -2.03 13.69
CA ASP A 19 17.03 -1.74 12.48
C ASP A 19 16.18 -1.31 11.28
N TYR A 20 14.90 -0.97 11.49
CA TYR A 20 13.95 -0.53 10.45
C TYR A 20 13.65 -1.59 9.37
N LYS A 21 13.95 -2.86 9.64
CA LYS A 21 13.58 -3.97 8.76
C LYS A 21 12.20 -4.50 9.14
N TRP A 22 11.41 -4.84 8.12
CA TRP A 22 10.08 -5.43 8.26
C TRP A 22 10.14 -6.96 8.21
N GLY A 23 9.29 -7.61 9.01
CA GLY A 23 9.10 -9.06 9.04
C GLY A 23 7.68 -9.43 9.46
N VAL A 24 7.33 -10.70 9.29
CA VAL A 24 6.04 -11.27 9.72
C VAL A 24 6.32 -12.42 10.67
N LEU A 25 5.63 -12.41 11.80
CA LEU A 25 5.74 -13.43 12.84
C LEU A 25 4.38 -14.12 13.02
N ASP A 26 4.38 -15.36 13.49
CA ASP A 26 3.19 -15.96 14.08
C ASP A 26 2.91 -15.39 15.48
N LEU A 27 1.80 -15.81 16.10
CA LEU A 27 1.44 -15.39 17.47
C LEU A 27 2.38 -15.91 18.55
N GLU A 28 3.18 -16.95 18.26
CA GLU A 28 4.19 -17.51 19.17
C GLU A 28 5.54 -16.77 19.04
N GLY A 29 5.67 -15.89 18.04
CA GLY A 29 6.86 -15.10 17.75
C GLY A 29 7.85 -15.78 16.80
N ASN A 30 7.47 -16.89 16.15
CA ASN A 30 8.30 -17.51 15.12
C ASN A 30 8.24 -16.72 13.82
N GLU A 31 9.35 -16.65 13.10
CA GLU A 31 9.43 -15.92 11.83
C GLU A 31 8.71 -16.68 10.71
N ILE A 32 7.67 -16.07 10.16
CA ILE A 32 7.00 -16.49 8.92
C ILE A 32 7.71 -15.84 7.73
N VAL A 33 7.91 -14.53 7.79
CA VAL A 33 8.67 -13.75 6.81
C VAL A 33 9.90 -13.16 7.49
N PRO A 34 11.12 -13.56 7.06
CA PRO A 34 12.36 -13.04 7.64
C PRO A 34 12.48 -11.53 7.55
N PHE A 35 13.03 -10.92 8.60
CA PHE A 35 13.24 -9.47 8.65
C PHE A 35 14.15 -8.99 7.52
N GLY A 36 13.65 -8.08 6.70
CA GLY A 36 14.37 -7.51 5.56
C GLY A 36 14.36 -8.38 4.31
N LYS A 37 13.53 -9.45 4.24
CA LYS A 37 13.23 -10.13 2.97
C LYS A 37 12.64 -9.13 1.97
N TYR A 38 11.73 -8.28 2.46
CA TYR A 38 11.10 -7.20 1.69
C TYR A 38 11.51 -5.83 2.27
N GLY A 39 11.51 -4.82 1.41
CA GLY A 39 11.72 -3.43 1.82
C GLY A 39 10.48 -2.81 2.46
N TRP A 40 9.31 -3.41 2.22
CA TRP A 40 8.04 -3.00 2.81
C TRP A 40 7.07 -4.17 2.90
N ILE A 41 6.28 -4.21 3.97
CA ILE A 41 5.19 -5.16 4.19
C ILE A 41 4.02 -4.34 4.75
N ASP A 42 2.90 -4.35 4.06
CA ASP A 42 1.66 -3.76 4.58
C ASP A 42 1.03 -4.64 5.67
N GLY A 43 -0.01 -4.14 6.31
CA GLY A 43 -0.90 -4.97 7.10
C GLY A 43 -1.60 -6.07 6.28
N PHE A 44 -2.10 -7.10 6.99
CA PHE A 44 -2.92 -8.13 6.38
C PHE A 44 -4.39 -7.72 6.39
N ASP A 45 -5.06 -7.91 5.25
CA ASP A 45 -6.52 -7.84 5.11
C ASP A 45 -6.99 -9.08 4.35
N LYS A 46 -8.02 -9.76 4.87
CA LYS A 46 -8.54 -11.03 4.30
C LYS A 46 -7.45 -12.10 4.08
N GLY A 47 -6.45 -12.12 4.98
CA GLY A 47 -5.31 -13.03 4.93
C GLY A 47 -4.30 -12.72 3.82
N LEU A 48 -4.32 -11.52 3.25
CA LEU A 48 -3.43 -11.07 2.18
C LEU A 48 -2.71 -9.79 2.60
N ALA A 49 -1.43 -9.67 2.30
CA ALA A 49 -0.64 -8.45 2.49
C ALA A 49 0.14 -8.11 1.23
N ARG A 50 0.21 -6.81 0.89
CA ARG A 50 1.12 -6.34 -0.16
C ARG A 50 2.54 -6.29 0.38
N VAL A 51 3.48 -6.72 -0.46
CA VAL A 51 4.91 -6.62 -0.17
C VAL A 51 5.63 -5.92 -1.31
N ARG A 52 6.73 -5.25 -0.98
CA ARG A 52 7.55 -4.55 -1.96
C ARG A 52 9.02 -4.86 -1.77
N THR A 53 9.76 -5.03 -2.87
CA THR A 53 11.22 -5.07 -2.81
C THR A 53 11.81 -3.75 -2.34
N HIS A 54 13.11 -3.78 -2.04
CA HIS A 54 13.91 -2.57 -1.91
C HIS A 54 14.02 -1.86 -3.26
N GLY A 55 14.22 -0.54 -3.24
CA GLY A 55 14.35 0.28 -4.44
C GLY A 55 13.43 1.49 -4.45
N ASN A 56 13.52 2.28 -5.52
CA ASN A 56 12.66 3.45 -5.73
C ASN A 56 11.22 2.99 -6.04
N SER A 57 10.25 3.52 -5.31
CA SER A 57 8.83 3.23 -5.56
C SER A 57 8.33 3.74 -6.92
N GLY A 58 9.03 4.69 -7.54
CA GLY A 58 8.58 5.38 -8.76
C GLY A 58 7.35 6.26 -8.58
N ARG A 59 6.94 6.51 -7.33
CA ARG A 59 5.79 7.37 -7.04
C ARG A 59 6.24 8.84 -7.00
N VAL A 60 5.46 9.69 -7.66
CA VAL A 60 5.70 11.13 -7.75
C VAL A 60 4.79 11.96 -6.86
N ALA A 61 3.80 11.34 -6.19
CA ALA A 61 2.73 12.05 -5.48
C ALA A 61 3.25 13.03 -4.43
N ASN A 62 4.36 12.67 -3.75
CA ASN A 62 5.01 13.49 -2.73
C ASN A 62 6.37 14.05 -3.19
N THR A 63 6.66 13.98 -4.50
CA THR A 63 7.93 14.43 -5.06
C THR A 63 7.78 15.83 -5.61
N ILE A 64 8.53 16.79 -5.06
CA ILE A 64 8.49 18.20 -5.50
C ILE A 64 9.48 18.45 -6.64
N ALA A 65 10.66 17.83 -6.56
CA ALA A 65 11.70 17.95 -7.56
C ALA A 65 12.61 16.70 -7.57
N ILE A 66 13.22 16.42 -8.72
CA ILE A 66 14.30 15.42 -8.87
C ILE A 66 15.56 16.14 -9.32
N ILE A 67 16.68 15.84 -8.67
CA ILE A 67 18.00 16.32 -9.11
C ILE A 67 18.65 15.18 -9.90
N ASP A 68 18.69 15.35 -11.22
CA ASP A 68 19.35 14.46 -12.16
C ASP A 68 20.84 14.83 -12.28
N LEU A 69 21.70 13.83 -12.08
CA LEU A 69 23.16 13.95 -12.05
C LEU A 69 23.83 13.28 -13.26
N GLU A 70 23.11 12.91 -14.33
CA GLU A 70 23.68 12.19 -15.49
C GLU A 70 24.77 12.98 -16.29
N SER A 71 25.27 14.13 -15.81
CA SER A 71 26.38 14.86 -16.44
C SER A 71 27.16 15.75 -15.46
N ASP A 72 28.21 16.43 -15.93
CA ASP A 72 28.97 17.48 -15.20
C ASP A 72 28.10 18.66 -14.69
N LYS A 73 26.78 18.63 -14.93
CA LYS A 73 25.82 19.63 -14.47
C LYS A 73 24.60 18.93 -13.87
N ALA A 74 24.24 19.32 -12.65
CA ALA A 74 22.99 18.94 -12.03
C ALA A 74 21.82 19.60 -12.78
N LYS A 75 20.81 18.80 -13.14
CA LYS A 75 19.55 19.27 -13.72
C LYS A 75 18.45 19.07 -12.69
N VAL A 76 17.70 20.13 -12.40
CA VAL A 76 16.50 20.03 -11.57
C VAL A 76 15.30 19.78 -12.48
N VAL A 77 14.56 18.71 -12.20
CA VAL A 77 13.28 18.38 -12.82
C VAL A 77 12.19 18.76 -11.84
N GLU A 78 11.32 19.69 -12.23
CA GLU A 78 10.21 20.19 -11.42
C GLU A 78 8.90 20.12 -12.20
N GLY A 79 7.78 20.07 -11.48
CA GLY A 79 6.45 19.97 -12.06
C GLY A 79 6.03 18.52 -12.30
N ARG A 80 4.78 18.23 -11.96
CA ARG A 80 4.25 16.85 -11.89
C ARG A 80 4.43 16.05 -13.18
N GLU A 81 4.03 16.61 -14.31
CA GLU A 81 4.15 15.92 -15.62
C GLU A 81 5.61 15.59 -15.95
N ASN A 82 6.54 16.52 -15.70
CA ASN A 82 7.97 16.31 -15.94
C ASN A 82 8.57 15.25 -15.01
N LEU A 83 8.10 15.18 -13.76
CA LEU A 83 8.51 14.15 -12.81
C LEU A 83 8.01 12.77 -13.24
N GLU A 84 6.75 12.68 -13.68
CA GLU A 84 6.15 11.44 -14.19
C GLU A 84 6.91 10.93 -15.43
N ASP A 85 7.20 11.83 -16.38
CA ASP A 85 7.99 11.49 -17.57
C ASP A 85 9.43 11.10 -17.24
N PHE A 86 10.08 11.81 -16.31
CA PHE A 86 11.43 11.47 -15.87
C PHE A 86 11.47 10.07 -15.27
N ILE A 87 10.60 9.78 -14.30
CA ILE A 87 10.53 8.48 -13.64
C ILE A 87 10.21 7.37 -14.65
N ARG A 88 9.31 7.62 -15.60
CA ARG A 88 8.99 6.65 -16.65
C ARG A 88 10.20 6.31 -17.51
N LEU A 89 10.96 7.33 -17.93
CA LEU A 89 12.16 7.16 -18.76
C LEU A 89 13.31 6.51 -17.98
N ASP A 90 13.52 6.93 -16.74
CA ASP A 90 14.56 6.39 -15.85
C ASP A 90 14.28 4.93 -15.51
N LYS A 91 13.02 4.59 -15.17
CA LYS A 91 12.58 3.21 -14.93
C LYS A 91 12.74 2.31 -16.17
N ALA A 92 12.57 2.85 -17.37
CA ALA A 92 12.80 2.09 -18.60
C ALA A 92 14.29 1.83 -18.86
N LYS A 93 15.19 2.71 -18.41
CA LYS A 93 16.65 2.54 -18.52
C LYS A 93 17.23 1.66 -17.41
N HIS A 94 16.73 1.82 -16.19
CA HIS A 94 17.25 1.23 -14.96
C HIS A 94 16.17 0.49 -14.17
N PRO A 95 15.48 -0.51 -14.78
CA PRO A 95 14.36 -1.20 -14.12
C PRO A 95 14.77 -1.88 -12.81
N GLU A 96 16.05 -2.24 -12.64
CA GLU A 96 16.62 -2.83 -11.44
C GLU A 96 16.66 -1.91 -10.22
N GLN A 97 16.60 -0.58 -10.42
CA GLN A 97 16.61 0.40 -9.33
C GLN A 97 15.21 0.64 -8.76
N TYR A 98 14.18 0.18 -9.47
CA TYR A 98 12.79 0.37 -9.10
C TYR A 98 12.26 -0.83 -8.35
N ALA A 99 11.51 -0.55 -7.31
CA ALA A 99 10.90 -1.56 -6.48
C ALA A 99 9.74 -2.25 -7.22
N LYS A 100 9.61 -3.55 -7.00
CA LYS A 100 8.50 -4.37 -7.49
C LYS A 100 7.59 -4.77 -6.36
N TRP A 101 6.33 -4.99 -6.67
CA TRP A 101 5.26 -5.34 -5.75
C TRP A 101 4.77 -6.77 -5.98
N GLY A 102 4.33 -7.41 -4.90
CA GLY A 102 3.63 -8.70 -4.90
C GLY A 102 2.67 -8.78 -3.73
N ILE A 103 2.04 -9.94 -3.56
CA ILE A 103 1.10 -10.22 -2.47
C ILE A 103 1.51 -11.53 -1.82
N ILE A 104 1.56 -11.53 -0.49
CA ILE A 104 1.78 -12.73 0.31
C ILE A 104 0.53 -13.13 1.09
N ASN A 105 0.40 -14.41 1.41
CA ASN A 105 -0.57 -14.92 2.39
C ASN A 105 -0.01 -14.91 3.81
N GLU A 106 -0.84 -15.27 4.79
CA GLU A 106 -0.45 -15.37 6.22
C GLU A 106 0.66 -16.40 6.49
N GLU A 107 0.89 -17.34 5.57
CA GLU A 107 1.99 -18.32 5.64
C GLU A 107 3.30 -17.77 5.04
N GLY A 108 3.30 -16.52 4.54
CA GLY A 108 4.46 -15.86 3.93
C GLY A 108 4.74 -16.31 2.50
N GLU A 109 3.84 -17.07 1.88
CA GLU A 109 3.93 -17.51 0.50
C GLU A 109 3.50 -16.40 -0.45
N GLU A 110 4.23 -16.23 -1.55
CA GLU A 110 3.90 -15.26 -2.60
C GLU A 110 2.75 -15.78 -3.46
N VAL A 111 1.50 -15.52 -3.03
CA VAL A 111 0.29 -15.81 -3.81
C VAL A 111 0.20 -14.95 -5.08
N LEU A 112 0.87 -13.79 -5.07
CA LEU A 112 1.17 -13.02 -6.26
C LEU A 112 2.67 -12.67 -6.25
N PRO A 113 3.45 -13.09 -7.26
CA PRO A 113 4.90 -12.92 -7.25
C PRO A 113 5.31 -11.45 -7.24
N VAL A 114 6.47 -11.14 -6.65
CA VAL A 114 6.98 -9.77 -6.53
C VAL A 114 7.63 -9.27 -7.84
N GLU A 115 6.82 -9.15 -8.89
CA GLU A 115 7.25 -8.73 -10.23
C GLU A 115 6.41 -7.58 -10.82
N TYR A 116 5.38 -7.13 -10.10
CA TYR A 116 4.48 -6.08 -10.56
C TYR A 116 5.07 -4.69 -10.32
N ASP A 117 4.75 -3.74 -11.19
CA ASP A 117 5.21 -2.36 -11.10
C ASP A 117 4.46 -1.57 -10.03
N ASP A 118 3.18 -1.86 -9.86
CA ASP A 118 2.35 -1.28 -8.82
C ASP A 118 1.20 -2.23 -8.48
N ILE A 119 0.78 -2.23 -7.22
CA ILE A 119 -0.42 -2.94 -6.76
C ILE A 119 -1.19 -1.95 -5.91
N TRP A 120 -2.46 -1.71 -6.22
CA TRP A 120 -3.26 -0.74 -5.50
C TRP A 120 -3.47 -1.15 -4.04
N ASN A 121 -3.49 -0.16 -3.14
CA ASN A 121 -3.71 -0.41 -1.73
C ASN A 121 -5.13 -0.92 -1.48
N PHE A 122 -5.22 -1.97 -0.69
CA PHE A 122 -6.48 -2.56 -0.25
C PHE A 122 -6.56 -2.73 1.28
N LEU A 123 -5.52 -2.40 2.04
CA LEU A 123 -5.55 -2.48 3.50
C LEU A 123 -6.64 -1.56 4.07
N GLY A 124 -7.54 -2.12 4.88
CA GLY A 124 -8.66 -1.38 5.48
C GLY A 124 -9.70 -0.94 4.45
N LYS A 125 -9.61 -1.41 3.20
CA LYS A 125 -10.59 -1.13 2.16
C LYS A 125 -11.49 -2.36 2.04
N ASN A 126 -12.81 -2.20 2.20
CA ASN A 126 -13.77 -3.30 2.04
C ASN A 126 -13.96 -3.71 0.55
N ARG A 127 -12.88 -4.12 -0.11
CA ARG A 127 -12.79 -4.50 -1.53
C ARG A 127 -12.57 -6.01 -1.67
N PHE A 128 -12.92 -6.57 -2.81
CA PHE A 128 -12.72 -8.00 -3.12
C PHE A 128 -11.71 -8.24 -4.24
N SER A 129 -11.05 -7.16 -4.68
CA SER A 129 -10.07 -7.15 -5.75
C SER A 129 -9.13 -5.98 -5.57
N THR A 130 -7.99 -6.07 -6.24
CA THR A 130 -7.05 -4.96 -6.39
C THR A 130 -6.59 -4.86 -7.84
N LYS A 131 -6.17 -3.65 -8.22
CA LYS A 131 -5.52 -3.43 -9.52
C LYS A 131 -4.04 -3.67 -9.40
N VAL A 132 -3.51 -4.43 -10.33
CA VAL A 132 -2.07 -4.69 -10.48
C VAL A 132 -1.62 -4.10 -11.80
N VAL A 133 -0.44 -3.50 -11.82
CA VAL A 133 0.17 -2.90 -13.01
C VAL A 133 1.43 -3.65 -13.32
N LYS A 134 1.59 -4.07 -14.58
CA LYS A 134 2.82 -4.70 -15.08
C LYS A 134 3.10 -4.18 -16.48
N ASP A 135 4.30 -3.66 -16.71
CA ASP A 135 4.77 -3.13 -17.99
C ASP A 135 3.85 -2.04 -18.58
N GLY A 136 3.19 -1.27 -17.69
CA GLY A 136 2.26 -0.20 -18.05
C GLY A 136 0.82 -0.65 -18.32
N GLU A 137 0.54 -1.96 -18.30
CA GLU A 137 -0.82 -2.50 -18.41
C GLU A 137 -1.40 -2.78 -17.02
N SER A 138 -2.68 -2.42 -16.83
CA SER A 138 -3.39 -2.65 -15.57
C SER A 138 -4.38 -3.81 -15.69
N HIS A 139 -4.34 -4.73 -14.73
CA HIS A 139 -5.28 -5.84 -14.62
C HIS A 139 -5.94 -5.86 -13.24
N GLU A 140 -7.18 -6.35 -13.18
CA GLU A 140 -7.90 -6.56 -11.92
C GLU A 140 -7.62 -7.98 -11.44
N VAL A 141 -7.17 -8.13 -10.18
CA VAL A 141 -6.93 -9.42 -9.53
C VAL A 141 -7.92 -9.56 -8.37
N TYR A 142 -8.68 -10.64 -8.35
CA TYR A 142 -9.66 -10.91 -7.30
C TYR A 142 -9.02 -11.66 -6.14
N PHE A 143 -9.38 -11.27 -4.92
CA PHE A 143 -8.80 -11.89 -3.72
C PHE A 143 -9.19 -13.36 -3.56
N HIS A 144 -10.34 -13.78 -4.09
CA HIS A 144 -10.73 -15.19 -4.12
C HIS A 144 -9.74 -16.06 -4.92
N ASP A 145 -9.15 -15.52 -5.99
CA ASP A 145 -8.20 -16.26 -6.82
C ASP A 145 -6.85 -16.45 -6.10
N LEU A 146 -6.51 -15.53 -5.18
CA LEU A 146 -5.29 -15.55 -4.37
C LEU A 146 -5.47 -16.30 -3.04
N ASN A 147 -6.69 -16.26 -2.49
CA ASN A 147 -7.08 -16.96 -1.28
C ASN A 147 -8.45 -17.64 -1.52
N PRO A 148 -8.47 -18.92 -1.93
CA PRO A 148 -9.70 -19.66 -2.25
C PRO A 148 -10.67 -19.81 -1.08
N SER A 149 -10.23 -19.55 0.15
CA SER A 149 -11.10 -19.54 1.34
C SER A 149 -12.05 -18.35 1.38
N LEU A 150 -11.74 -17.27 0.65
CA LEU A 150 -12.59 -16.09 0.54
C LEU A 150 -13.82 -16.40 -0.33
N PRO A 151 -14.96 -15.70 -0.15
CA PRO A 151 -16.14 -15.96 -0.97
C PRO A 151 -15.90 -15.60 -2.45
N VAL A 152 -16.18 -16.53 -3.36
CA VAL A 152 -16.31 -16.22 -4.80
C VAL A 152 -17.43 -15.20 -4.94
N ARG A 153 -17.23 -14.16 -5.74
CA ARG A 153 -18.35 -13.31 -6.14
C ARG A 153 -19.33 -14.14 -6.99
N GLY A 154 -20.47 -14.54 -6.42
CA GLY A 154 -21.52 -15.21 -7.18
C GLY A 154 -22.79 -15.61 -6.42
N GLN A 155 -23.67 -14.63 -6.14
CA GLN A 155 -25.14 -14.69 -6.32
C GLN A 155 -25.77 -13.48 -5.62
N ARG A 156 -26.12 -12.43 -6.38
CA ARG A 156 -27.24 -11.58 -5.95
C ARG A 156 -28.47 -12.48 -6.01
N ASN A 157 -28.89 -13.02 -4.87
CA ASN A 157 -30.31 -13.27 -4.70
C ASN A 157 -30.97 -11.89 -4.67
N ILE A 158 -31.46 -11.47 -5.84
CA ILE A 158 -32.40 -10.35 -5.94
C ILE A 158 -33.72 -10.86 -5.34
N SER A 159 -33.79 -10.95 -4.01
CA SER A 159 -35.03 -10.63 -3.33
C SER A 159 -35.02 -9.11 -3.19
N ARG A 160 -35.59 -8.44 -4.20
CA ARG A 160 -35.92 -7.02 -4.13
C ARG A 160 -36.78 -6.77 -2.89
N SER A 161 -36.18 -6.24 -1.84
CA SER A 161 -36.77 -5.09 -1.15
C SER A 161 -35.95 -3.89 -1.60
N TYR A 162 -36.58 -3.02 -2.39
CA TYR A 162 -36.13 -1.64 -2.54
C TYR A 162 -36.33 -0.99 -1.16
N GLU A 163 -35.30 -0.33 -0.62
CA GLU A 163 -35.08 0.13 0.77
C GLU A 163 -33.96 -0.75 1.39
N ASP A 164 -32.67 -0.49 1.18
CA ASP A 164 -31.92 0.67 1.66
C ASP A 164 -30.76 1.00 0.69
N TYR A 165 -30.92 2.05 -0.11
CA TYR A 165 -29.80 2.79 -0.69
C TYR A 165 -29.92 4.21 -0.17
N HIS A 166 -29.54 4.39 1.08
CA HIS A 166 -29.09 5.68 1.56
C HIS A 166 -27.57 5.62 1.64
N CYS A 167 -26.95 5.97 0.51
CA CYS A 167 -25.61 6.50 0.52
C CYS A 167 -25.75 7.89 1.14
N ASP A 168 -25.87 7.93 2.46
CA ASP A 168 -25.86 9.18 3.20
C ASP A 168 -24.40 9.64 3.26
N ASP A 169 -24.08 10.53 2.33
CA ASP A 169 -23.24 11.69 2.58
C ASP A 169 -23.74 12.34 3.89
N ASP A 170 -23.25 11.90 5.03
CA ASP A 170 -23.42 12.60 6.31
C ASP A 170 -22.05 12.79 6.94
N TRP A 171 -21.42 13.90 6.58
CA TRP A 171 -20.36 14.53 7.36
C TRP A 171 -20.90 14.85 8.76
N ARG A 172 -20.75 13.91 9.69
CA ARG A 172 -20.87 14.19 11.12
C ARG A 172 -19.71 13.58 11.87
N ASN A 173 -18.92 14.49 12.42
CA ASN A 173 -17.93 14.26 13.45
C ASN A 173 -18.53 13.41 14.58
N ASP A 174 -17.93 12.26 14.85
CA ASP A 174 -18.02 11.57 16.14
C ASP A 174 -16.65 10.96 16.45
N ASP A 175 -16.10 11.43 17.56
CA ASP A 175 -14.68 11.58 17.87
C ASP A 175 -14.14 10.34 18.60
N GLY A 176 -14.27 9.20 17.94
CA GLY A 176 -13.66 7.92 18.34
C GLY A 176 -12.31 7.69 17.68
N ILE A 177 -11.41 8.68 17.67
CA ILE A 177 -10.10 8.58 17.00
C ILE A 177 -9.26 7.52 17.73
N ASP A 178 -9.15 6.34 17.13
CA ASP A 178 -8.15 5.34 17.51
C ASP A 178 -6.80 5.76 16.94
N TYR A 179 -6.10 6.58 17.70
CA TYR A 179 -4.77 7.08 17.36
C TYR A 179 -3.76 5.93 17.11
N GLU A 180 -4.01 4.71 17.59
CA GLU A 180 -3.15 3.55 17.29
C GLU A 180 -3.38 3.01 15.87
N GLU A 181 -4.60 3.08 15.34
CA GLU A 181 -4.87 2.74 13.95
C GLU A 181 -4.27 3.76 12.98
N GLU A 182 -4.49 5.06 13.22
CA GLU A 182 -3.96 6.12 12.35
C GLU A 182 -2.43 6.17 12.35
N THR A 183 -1.78 5.94 13.50
CA THR A 183 -0.31 5.88 13.55
C THR A 183 0.24 4.68 12.80
N TRP A 184 -0.44 3.54 12.84
CA TRP A 184 -0.03 2.40 12.04
C TRP A 184 -0.28 2.60 10.55
N TYR A 185 -1.41 3.21 10.16
CA TYR A 185 -1.61 3.66 8.78
C TYR A 185 -0.52 4.66 8.39
N ALA A 186 -0.12 5.64 9.19
CA ALA A 186 0.98 6.54 8.85
C ALA A 186 2.36 5.83 8.77
N LEU A 187 2.53 4.69 9.46
CA LEU A 187 3.74 3.86 9.42
C LEU A 187 3.75 2.84 8.26
N THR A 188 2.58 2.51 7.69
CA THR A 188 2.39 1.48 6.63
C THR A 188 1.84 2.04 5.30
N ASP A 189 1.17 3.18 5.36
CA ASP A 189 0.98 4.13 4.28
C ASP A 189 2.24 5.00 4.27
N GLY A 190 3.16 4.65 3.38
CA GLY A 190 4.22 5.56 3.02
C GLY A 190 3.82 6.53 1.93
N GLN A 191 2.52 6.84 1.68
CA GLN A 191 2.01 7.74 0.61
C GLN A 191 0.50 7.52 0.28
N TYR A 192 -0.43 8.13 1.01
CA TYR A 192 -1.62 8.79 0.43
C TYR A 192 -1.88 10.09 1.22
N GLY A 193 -2.04 11.28 0.63
CA GLY A 193 -2.53 11.52 -0.71
C GLY A 193 -4.03 11.22 -0.84
N ASP A 194 -4.79 11.26 0.25
CA ASP A 194 -6.18 11.67 0.14
C ASP A 194 -6.15 13.12 -0.32
N TYR A 195 -6.59 13.35 -1.56
CA TYR A 195 -6.84 14.70 -2.06
C TYR A 195 -7.86 15.31 -1.08
N PRO A 196 -7.51 16.36 -0.30
CA PRO A 196 -8.54 17.06 0.44
C PRO A 196 -9.49 17.62 -0.61
N GLY A 197 -10.76 17.21 -0.52
CA GLY A 197 -11.82 17.90 -1.24
C GLY A 197 -11.69 19.41 -1.02
N PRO A 198 -12.06 20.25 -2.00
CA PRO A 198 -11.90 21.69 -1.89
C PRO A 198 -12.72 22.20 -0.70
N GLY A 199 -12.07 22.49 0.43
CA GLY A 199 -12.78 22.94 1.63
C GLY A 199 -12.07 22.80 2.98
N VAL A 200 -10.88 22.20 3.09
CA VAL A 200 -10.14 22.23 4.37
C VAL A 200 -9.38 23.54 4.54
N ASP A 201 -9.75 24.22 5.61
CA ASP A 201 -9.16 25.46 6.08
C ASP A 201 -7.81 25.17 6.77
N TYR A 202 -6.76 25.91 6.40
CA TYR A 202 -5.38 25.69 6.86
C TYR A 202 -4.99 26.57 8.06
N ASP A 203 -5.97 27.03 8.83
CA ASP A 203 -5.74 27.97 9.94
C ASP A 203 -5.04 27.37 11.18
N PHE A 204 -4.68 26.08 11.17
CA PHE A 204 -3.87 25.48 12.23
C PHE A 204 -2.36 25.72 12.09
N LEU A 205 -1.89 26.25 10.94
CA LEU A 205 -0.49 26.65 10.77
C LEU A 205 -0.30 28.15 11.03
N SER A 206 -0.54 28.56 12.27
CA SER A 206 -0.09 29.87 12.76
C SER A 206 1.35 29.75 13.28
N PHE A 207 2.30 30.18 12.44
CA PHE A 207 3.59 30.75 12.88
C PHE A 207 3.45 32.27 12.98
#